data_AF-A0A3P3DI48-F1
#
_entry.id   AF-A0A3P3DI48-F1
#
_cell.length_a   1.000
_cell.length_b   1.000
_cell.length_c   1.000
_cell.angle_alpha   90.00
_cell.angle_beta   90.00
_cell.angle_gamma   90.00
#
_symmetry.space_group_name_H-M   'P 1'
#
loop_
_entity.id
_entity.type
_entity.pdbx_description
1 polymer ?
#
loop_
_entity_poly.entity_id
_entity_poly.type
_entity_poly.pdbx_seq_one_letter_code
_entity_poly.pdbx_strand_id
1 'polypeptide(L)'
;MRGLIYYGAMALLLGGCTTRPQVPPPLAQPDLSAELRFTPPLPDAGQCWHSSERPAQFETVTEQRLDPLRGIVSESVQRELRPRSRIWFRIPCPPEVGGADLFYASLQRALKARGLYEGPVTGEPDGATLTALQRYQAAAGLNSPILSRGAALSLGLIAH
;
A
#
# COMPACT_ATOMS: atom_id res chain seq x y z
N MET A 1 -35.49 -13.53 -76.41
CA MET A 1 -34.91 -12.20 -76.14
C MET A 1 -34.88 -12.01 -74.62
N ARG A 2 -33.69 -11.77 -74.04
CA ARG A 2 -33.38 -11.17 -72.71
C ARG A 2 -34.16 -11.75 -71.51
N GLY A 3 -33.61 -12.59 -70.62
CA GLY A 3 -32.26 -12.61 -70.07
C GLY A 3 -32.12 -11.58 -68.94
N LEU A 4 -32.57 -11.91 -67.72
CA LEU A 4 -32.19 -11.18 -66.50
C LEU A 4 -31.95 -12.16 -65.35
N ILE A 5 -30.66 -12.40 -65.12
CA ILE A 5 -30.09 -13.12 -64.00
C ILE A 5 -29.91 -12.08 -62.88
N TYR A 6 -30.56 -12.28 -61.73
CA TYR A 6 -30.33 -11.46 -60.54
C TYR A 6 -29.25 -12.11 -59.68
N TYR A 7 -28.03 -11.56 -59.76
CA TYR A 7 -26.94 -11.79 -58.82
C TYR A 7 -26.78 -10.57 -57.91
N GLY A 8 -26.57 -10.80 -56.62
CA GLY A 8 -26.00 -9.84 -55.67
C GLY A 8 -27.06 -9.14 -54.80
N ALA A 9 -26.88 -8.99 -53.49
CA ALA A 9 -25.73 -9.23 -52.64
C ALA A 9 -26.23 -9.56 -51.23
N MET A 10 -25.82 -10.71 -50.70
CA MET A 10 -26.05 -11.08 -49.31
C MET A 10 -24.97 -10.41 -48.46
N ALA A 11 -25.32 -9.28 -47.84
CA ALA A 11 -24.44 -8.56 -46.93
C ALA A 11 -24.31 -9.33 -45.61
N LEU A 12 -23.22 -10.08 -45.46
CA LEU A 12 -22.78 -10.65 -44.18
C LEU A 12 -22.27 -9.50 -43.29
N LEU A 13 -23.13 -9.05 -42.37
CA LEU A 13 -22.73 -8.18 -41.26
C LEU A 13 -22.09 -9.04 -40.16
N LEU A 14 -20.76 -9.13 -40.18
CA LEU A 14 -19.97 -9.67 -39.06
C LEU A 14 -20.01 -8.65 -37.92
N GLY A 15 -21.04 -8.73 -37.07
CA GLY A 15 -21.09 -8.03 -35.80
C GLY A 15 -20.12 -8.67 -34.81
N GLY A 16 -18.87 -8.20 -34.82
CA GLY A 16 -17.90 -8.54 -33.78
C GLY A 16 -18.28 -7.86 -32.47
N CYS A 17 -18.83 -8.59 -31.51
CA CYS A 17 -18.91 -8.15 -30.12
C CYS A 17 -17.48 -8.04 -29.58
N THR A 18 -16.87 -6.85 -29.67
CA THR A 18 -15.70 -6.56 -28.84
C THR A 18 -16.22 -6.37 -27.41
N THR A 19 -16.17 -7.46 -26.63
CA THR A 19 -16.26 -7.35 -25.18
C THR A 19 -15.06 -6.51 -24.76
N ARG A 20 -15.32 -5.23 -24.47
CA ARG A 20 -14.34 -4.35 -23.87
C ARG A 20 -13.76 -5.08 -22.66
N PRO A 21 -12.44 -5.31 -22.57
CA PRO A 21 -11.87 -5.94 -21.39
C PRO A 21 -12.25 -5.07 -20.19
N GLN A 22 -13.14 -5.60 -19.36
CA GLN A 22 -13.48 -5.03 -18.08
C GLN A 22 -12.22 -5.10 -17.24
N VAL A 23 -11.54 -3.96 -17.10
CA VAL A 23 -10.44 -3.83 -16.14
C VAL A 23 -11.10 -3.96 -14.77
N PRO A 24 -10.81 -5.03 -14.00
CA PRO A 24 -11.35 -5.14 -12.66
C PRO A 24 -10.99 -3.87 -11.89
N PRO A 25 -11.90 -3.37 -11.02
CA PRO A 25 -11.55 -2.25 -10.16
C PRO A 25 -10.23 -2.56 -9.44
N PRO A 26 -9.35 -1.57 -9.23
CA PRO A 26 -8.11 -1.79 -8.48
C PRO A 26 -8.45 -2.55 -7.21
N LEU A 27 -7.75 -3.65 -6.95
CA LEU A 27 -7.88 -4.37 -5.69
C LEU A 27 -7.79 -3.33 -4.57
N ALA A 28 -8.86 -3.16 -3.80
CA ALA A 28 -8.87 -2.23 -2.68
C ALA A 28 -7.65 -2.59 -1.82
N GLN A 29 -6.81 -1.58 -1.52
CA GLN A 29 -5.65 -1.82 -0.68
C GLN A 29 -6.12 -2.41 0.65
N PRO A 30 -5.42 -3.41 1.21
CA PRO A 30 -5.82 -3.99 2.49
C PRO A 30 -5.80 -2.91 3.57
N ASP A 31 -6.69 -3.01 4.56
CA ASP A 31 -6.54 -2.21 5.79
C ASP A 31 -5.49 -2.87 6.70
N LEU A 32 -4.24 -2.41 6.61
CA LEU A 32 -3.15 -2.91 7.45
C LEU A 32 -3.23 -2.36 8.88
N SER A 33 -4.03 -1.31 9.12
CA SER A 33 -4.20 -0.76 10.47
C SER A 33 -4.96 -1.71 11.39
N ALA A 34 -5.86 -2.53 10.83
CA ALA A 34 -6.60 -3.55 11.55
C ALA A 34 -5.73 -4.70 12.09
N GLU A 35 -4.54 -4.92 11.52
CA GLU A 35 -3.61 -5.98 11.97
C GLU A 35 -2.66 -5.54 13.10
N LEU A 36 -2.67 -4.24 13.46
CA LEU A 36 -1.71 -3.67 14.39
C LEU A 36 -2.08 -4.01 15.84
N ARG A 37 -1.09 -4.43 16.62
CA ARG A 37 -1.20 -4.66 18.06
C ARG A 37 -0.35 -3.68 18.84
N PHE A 38 -0.82 -3.29 20.02
CA PHE A 38 -0.11 -2.39 20.93
C PHE A 38 0.61 -3.14 22.07
N THR A 39 0.33 -4.43 22.22
CA THR A 39 0.94 -5.32 23.21
C THR A 39 1.84 -6.32 22.48
N PRO A 40 3.01 -6.68 23.04
CA PRO A 40 3.86 -7.69 22.45
C PRO A 40 3.11 -9.02 22.27
N PRO A 41 3.33 -9.73 21.15
CA PRO A 41 2.81 -11.07 20.94
C PRO A 41 3.49 -12.07 21.89
N LEU A 42 2.86 -13.23 22.10
CA LEU A 42 3.51 -14.32 22.84
C LEU A 42 4.71 -14.87 22.04
N PRO A 43 5.82 -15.24 22.71
CA PRO A 43 7.05 -15.68 22.05
C PRO A 43 6.88 -16.84 21.05
N ASP A 44 5.99 -17.80 21.33
CA ASP A 44 5.88 -19.06 20.58
C ASP A 44 4.59 -19.16 19.73
N ALA A 45 4.04 -18.04 19.28
CA ALA A 45 2.75 -18.03 18.57
C ALA A 45 2.77 -18.67 17.16
N GLY A 46 3.88 -19.29 16.74
CA GLY A 46 4.08 -19.84 15.39
C GLY A 46 3.99 -18.80 14.26
N GLN A 47 3.99 -17.52 14.63
CA GLN A 47 3.78 -16.38 13.75
C GLN A 47 4.97 -15.44 13.86
N CYS A 48 5.42 -14.91 12.73
CA CYS A 48 6.55 -13.97 12.70
C CYS A 48 6.03 -12.54 12.90
N TRP A 49 6.59 -11.87 13.89
CA TRP A 49 6.18 -10.52 14.28
C TRP A 49 7.36 -9.55 14.17
N HIS A 50 7.05 -8.33 13.78
CA HIS A 50 7.98 -7.21 13.86
C HIS A 50 7.37 -6.11 14.74
N SER A 51 8.23 -5.42 15.49
CA SER A 51 7.84 -4.25 16.26
C SER A 51 8.40 -2.98 15.63
N SER A 52 7.60 -1.94 15.54
CA SER A 52 8.02 -0.63 15.05
C SER A 52 7.56 0.47 16.00
N GLU A 53 8.32 1.55 16.10
CA GLU A 53 7.95 2.72 16.89
C GLU A 53 7.03 3.61 16.05
N ARG A 54 5.78 3.79 16.50
CA ARG A 54 4.87 4.77 15.91
C ARG A 54 5.12 6.13 16.58
N PRO A 55 5.60 7.15 15.85
CA PRO A 55 5.96 8.44 16.43
C PRO A 55 4.74 9.14 17.04
N ALA A 56 4.94 10.06 17.98
CA ALA A 56 3.89 10.93 18.47
C ALA A 56 3.41 11.90 17.38
N GLN A 57 2.18 12.38 17.48
CA GLN A 57 1.63 13.44 16.62
C GLN A 57 1.27 14.64 17.49
N PHE A 58 1.68 15.82 17.06
CA PHE A 58 1.43 17.09 17.73
C PHE A 58 0.79 18.07 16.75
N GLU A 59 0.03 19.00 17.29
CA GLU A 59 -0.54 20.15 16.60
C GLU A 59 -0.03 21.43 17.25
N THR A 60 0.27 22.44 16.44
CA THR A 60 0.59 23.78 16.96
C THR A 60 -0.70 24.58 17.02
N VAL A 61 -1.13 24.93 18.23
CA VAL A 61 -2.33 25.75 18.44
C VAL A 61 -1.88 27.14 18.89
N THR A 62 -2.32 28.17 18.16
CA THR A 62 -2.10 29.57 18.54
C THR A 62 -3.38 30.14 19.14
N GLU A 63 -3.30 30.58 20.39
CA GLU A 63 -4.42 31.22 21.09
C GLU A 63 -4.13 32.69 21.28
N GLN A 64 -5.12 33.54 21.02
CA GLN A 64 -5.06 34.97 21.31
C GLN A 64 -5.78 35.24 22.63
N ARG A 65 -5.07 35.84 23.58
CA ARG A 65 -5.62 36.22 24.88
C ARG A 65 -5.41 37.72 25.11
N LEU A 66 -6.44 38.38 25.64
CA LEU A 66 -6.32 39.76 26.10
C LEU A 66 -5.55 39.77 27.43
N ASP A 67 -4.39 40.41 27.43
CA ASP A 67 -3.58 40.71 28.62
C ASP A 67 -3.83 42.18 29.04
N PRO A 68 -4.18 42.45 30.30
CA PRO A 68 -4.49 43.80 30.77
C PRO A 68 -3.36 44.83 30.63
N LEU A 69 -2.10 44.39 30.57
CA LEU A 69 -0.92 45.26 30.48
C LEU A 69 -0.35 45.32 29.06
N ARG A 70 -0.47 44.23 28.31
CA ARG A 70 0.19 44.06 27.00
C ARG A 70 -0.77 44.10 25.82
N GLY A 71 -2.07 44.19 26.04
CA GLY A 71 -3.08 44.12 24.97
C GLY A 71 -3.27 42.68 24.49
N ILE A 72 -3.52 42.46 23.20
CA ILE A 72 -3.73 41.12 22.65
C ILE A 72 -2.37 40.41 22.55
N VAL A 73 -2.21 39.33 23.33
CA VAL A 73 -1.04 38.45 23.31
C VAL A 73 -1.40 37.19 22.55
N SER A 74 -0.53 36.78 21.62
CA SER A 74 -0.64 35.50 20.92
C SER A 74 0.37 34.51 21.51
N GLU A 75 -0.11 33.37 21.96
CA GLU A 75 0.72 32.29 22.51
C GLU A 75 0.55 31.03 21.67
N SER A 76 1.64 30.36 21.32
CA SER A 76 1.61 29.11 20.56
C SER A 76 2.06 27.94 21.43
N VAL A 77 1.22 26.92 21.54
CA VAL A 77 1.48 25.72 22.33
C VAL A 77 1.43 24.47 21.46
N GLN A 78 2.27 23.49 21.77
CA GLN A 78 2.22 22.17 21.14
C GLN A 78 1.20 21.30 21.88
N ARG A 79 0.14 20.88 21.20
CA ARG A 79 -0.88 19.96 21.72
C ARG A 79 -0.60 18.55 21.19
N GLU A 80 -0.42 17.58 22.08
CA GLU A 80 -0.26 16.19 21.68
C GLU A 80 -1.60 15.63 21.19
N LEU A 81 -1.66 15.22 19.92
CA LEU A 81 -2.82 14.56 19.32
C LEU A 81 -2.80 13.05 19.59
N ARG A 82 -1.61 12.46 19.55
CA ARG A 82 -1.43 11.03 19.79
C ARG A 82 -0.05 10.76 20.36
N PRO A 83 0.05 9.96 21.44
CA PRO A 83 1.34 9.60 21.99
C PRO A 83 2.13 8.68 21.07
N ARG A 84 3.45 8.68 21.29
CA ARG A 84 4.33 7.65 20.74
C ARG A 84 3.92 6.28 21.29
N SER A 85 3.97 5.26 20.45
CA SER A 85 3.59 3.90 20.85
C SER A 85 4.38 2.87 20.06
N ARG A 86 4.83 1.79 20.71
CA ARG A 86 5.33 0.62 19.99
C ARG A 86 4.16 -0.17 19.41
N ILE A 87 4.29 -0.57 18.16
CA ILE A 87 3.29 -1.36 17.44
C ILE A 87 3.90 -2.67 16.99
N TRP A 88 3.08 -3.71 16.94
CA TRP A 88 3.43 -5.04 16.49
C TRP A 88 2.56 -5.43 15.32
N PHE A 89 3.17 -5.97 14.27
CA PHE A 89 2.46 -6.48 13.09
C PHE A 89 3.15 -7.75 12.58
N ARG A 90 2.39 -8.57 11.86
CA ARG A 90 2.93 -9.80 11.28
C ARG A 90 3.79 -9.49 10.08
N ILE A 91 4.87 -10.25 9.92
CA ILE A 91 5.71 -10.25 8.73
C ILE A 91 5.67 -11.65 8.08
N PRO A 92 5.99 -11.79 6.78
CA PRO A 92 6.17 -13.10 6.17
C PRO A 92 7.22 -13.89 6.94
N CYS A 93 6.91 -15.14 7.29
CA CYS A 93 7.85 -16.04 7.92
C CYS A 93 8.89 -16.56 6.91
N PRO A 94 10.09 -16.98 7.36
CA PRO A 94 11.13 -17.52 6.48
C PRO A 94 10.66 -18.57 5.44
N PRO A 95 9.83 -19.58 5.80
CA PRO A 95 9.32 -20.54 4.81
C PRO A 95 8.38 -19.93 3.76
N GLU A 96 7.73 -18.79 4.03
CA GLU A 96 6.83 -18.12 3.07
C GLU A 96 7.60 -17.33 2.01
N VAL A 97 8.82 -16.87 2.34
CA VAL A 97 9.63 -15.97 1.50
C VAL A 97 10.41 -16.73 0.41
N GLY A 98 10.82 -17.98 0.67
CA GLY A 98 11.47 -18.84 -0.32
C GLY A 98 12.87 -18.40 -0.79
N GLY A 99 13.46 -17.37 -0.19
CA GLY A 99 14.79 -16.82 -0.50
C GLY A 99 14.76 -15.29 -0.67
N ALA A 100 15.76 -14.57 -0.14
CA ALA A 100 15.73 -13.12 -0.05
C ALA A 100 15.72 -12.41 -1.43
N ASP A 101 16.65 -12.76 -2.32
CA ASP A 101 16.89 -12.01 -3.56
C ASP A 101 15.69 -12.06 -4.53
N LEU A 102 15.17 -13.26 -4.78
CA LEU A 102 14.00 -13.47 -5.66
C LEU A 102 12.74 -12.83 -5.09
N PHE A 103 12.62 -12.83 -3.75
CA PHE A 103 11.49 -12.23 -3.07
C PHE A 103 11.51 -10.71 -3.20
N TYR A 104 12.66 -10.06 -2.95
CA TYR A 104 12.81 -8.62 -3.13
C TYR A 104 12.69 -8.20 -4.60
N ALA A 105 13.16 -9.02 -5.55
CA ALA A 105 12.96 -8.76 -6.96
C ALA A 105 11.46 -8.80 -7.33
N SER A 106 10.70 -9.70 -6.73
CA SER A 106 9.24 -9.78 -6.89
C SER A 106 8.53 -8.59 -6.25
N LEU A 107 8.96 -8.17 -5.05
CA LEU A 107 8.47 -6.96 -4.40
C LEU A 107 8.71 -5.72 -5.27
N GLN A 108 9.92 -5.53 -5.78
CA GLN A 108 10.28 -4.41 -6.65
C GLN A 108 9.41 -4.40 -7.92
N ARG A 109 9.18 -5.56 -8.56
CA ARG A 109 8.25 -5.67 -9.70
C ARG A 109 6.82 -5.28 -9.31
N ALA A 110 6.33 -5.77 -8.17
CA ALA A 110 4.98 -5.49 -7.70
C ALA A 110 4.77 -3.99 -7.39
N LEU A 111 5.77 -3.33 -6.78
CA LEU A 111 5.77 -1.89 -6.52
C LEU A 111 5.88 -1.08 -7.81
N LYS A 112 6.72 -1.52 -8.76
CA LYS A 112 6.89 -0.88 -10.07
C LYS A 112 5.64 -0.94 -10.92
N ALA A 113 4.95 -2.08 -10.95
CA ALA A 113 3.66 -2.24 -11.63
C ALA A 113 2.57 -1.30 -11.09
N ARG A 114 2.72 -0.82 -9.85
CA ARG A 114 1.82 0.14 -9.19
C ARG A 114 2.33 1.59 -9.27
N GLY A 115 3.43 1.85 -9.96
CA GLY A 115 4.02 3.18 -10.09
C GLY A 115 4.67 3.71 -8.81
N LEU A 116 4.98 2.86 -7.83
CA LEU A 116 5.58 3.26 -6.55
C LEU A 116 7.12 3.14 -6.54
N TYR A 117 7.68 2.39 -7.48
CA TYR A 117 9.12 2.14 -7.59
C TYR A 117 9.58 2.26 -9.04
N GLU A 118 10.52 3.16 -9.32
CA GLU A 118 11.01 3.42 -10.68
C GLU A 118 12.40 2.82 -10.96
N GLY A 119 13.11 2.41 -9.91
CA GLY A 119 14.47 1.87 -10.00
C GLY A 119 14.58 0.51 -10.72
N PRO A 120 15.82 0.02 -10.92
CA PRO A 120 16.07 -1.31 -11.46
C PRO A 120 15.60 -2.40 -10.50
N VAL A 121 15.24 -3.56 -11.03
CA VAL A 121 14.91 -4.74 -10.21
C VAL A 121 16.23 -5.44 -9.86
N THR A 122 16.76 -5.18 -8.68
CA THR A 122 18.06 -5.68 -8.19
C THR A 122 17.94 -6.93 -7.33
N GLY A 123 16.77 -7.17 -6.72
CA GLY A 123 16.64 -8.20 -5.68
C GLY A 123 17.17 -7.76 -4.31
N GLU A 124 17.60 -6.51 -4.16
CA GLU A 124 18.15 -5.99 -2.91
C GLU A 124 17.16 -5.05 -2.22
N PRO A 125 17.05 -5.07 -0.89
CA PRO A 125 16.23 -4.14 -0.11
C PRO A 125 16.90 -2.75 0.01
N ASP A 126 17.15 -2.10 -1.12
CA ASP A 126 17.77 -0.77 -1.15
C ASP A 126 16.85 0.34 -0.64
N GLY A 127 17.42 1.51 -0.36
CA GLY A 127 16.66 2.65 0.20
C GLY A 127 15.48 3.10 -0.66
N ALA A 128 15.59 2.97 -1.99
CA ALA A 128 14.50 3.30 -2.91
C ALA A 128 13.35 2.29 -2.80
N THR A 129 13.67 0.99 -2.72
CA THR A 129 12.73 -0.11 -2.51
C THR A 129 12.02 0.04 -1.16
N LEU A 130 12.77 0.30 -0.08
CA LEU A 130 12.23 0.50 1.26
C LEU A 130 11.32 1.73 1.34
N THR A 131 11.69 2.82 0.67
CA THR A 131 10.85 4.04 0.59
C THR A 131 9.55 3.77 -0.17
N ALA A 132 9.62 3.06 -1.30
CA ALA A 132 8.46 2.67 -2.09
C ALA A 132 7.51 1.75 -1.30
N LEU A 133 8.08 0.77 -0.58
CA LEU A 133 7.34 -0.11 0.31
C LEU A 133 6.67 0.67 1.46
N GLN A 134 7.40 1.60 2.10
CA GLN A 134 6.83 2.43 3.17
C GLN A 134 5.65 3.26 2.68
N ARG A 135 5.72 3.85 1.48
CA ARG A 135 4.60 4.57 0.86
C ARG A 135 3.41 3.67 0.58
N TYR A 136 3.66 2.47 0.05
CA TYR A 136 2.62 1.46 -0.19
C TYR A 136 1.87 1.12 1.09
N GLN A 137 2.59 0.82 2.17
CA GLN A 137 1.99 0.42 3.44
C GLN A 137 1.34 1.60 4.18
N ALA A 138 1.91 2.81 4.07
CA ALA A 138 1.37 4.00 4.71
C ALA A 138 -0.03 4.37 4.18
N ALA A 139 -0.25 4.22 2.87
CA ALA A 139 -1.56 4.41 2.25
C ALA A 139 -2.62 3.42 2.79
N ALA A 140 -2.16 2.27 3.27
CA ALA A 140 -2.95 1.21 3.89
C ALA A 140 -2.93 1.24 5.44
N GLY A 141 -2.41 2.30 6.07
CA GLY A 141 -2.45 2.49 7.53
C GLY A 141 -1.25 1.97 8.32
N LEU A 142 -0.18 1.51 7.65
CA LEU A 142 1.07 1.07 8.29
C LEU A 142 2.28 1.84 7.74
N ASN A 143 2.75 2.85 8.47
CA ASN A 143 3.94 3.62 8.08
C ASN A 143 5.23 2.91 8.54
N SER A 144 5.67 1.87 7.82
CA SER A 144 6.89 1.11 8.10
C SER A 144 7.62 0.74 6.81
N PRO A 145 8.96 0.71 6.79
CA PRO A 145 9.74 0.17 5.67
C PRO A 145 9.86 -1.37 5.70
N ILE A 146 9.34 -2.03 6.74
CA ILE A 146 9.37 -3.50 6.85
C ILE A 146 8.08 -4.08 6.28
N LEU A 147 8.21 -5.08 5.40
CA LEU A 147 7.07 -5.68 4.72
C LEU A 147 6.20 -6.47 5.71
N SER A 148 4.94 -6.05 5.86
CA SER A 148 3.95 -6.80 6.61
C SER A 148 3.44 -8.00 5.82
N ARG A 149 2.97 -9.03 6.53
CA ARG A 149 2.39 -10.22 5.93
C ARG A 149 1.13 -9.87 5.13
N GLY A 150 0.29 -8.97 5.65
CA GLY A 150 -0.88 -8.45 4.94
C GLY A 150 -0.51 -7.74 3.64
N ALA A 151 0.54 -6.92 3.64
CA ALA A 151 1.05 -6.28 2.43
C ALA A 151 1.58 -7.33 1.43
N ALA A 152 2.35 -8.31 1.90
CA ALA A 152 2.87 -9.38 1.06
C ALA A 152 1.75 -10.18 0.36
N LEU A 153 0.65 -10.49 1.07
CA LEU A 153 -0.54 -11.13 0.50
C LEU A 153 -1.18 -10.25 -0.57
N SER A 154 -1.40 -8.96 -0.28
CA SER A 154 -2.03 -8.04 -1.23
C SER A 154 -1.19 -7.72 -2.47
N LEU A 155 0.13 -7.87 -2.36
CA LEU A 155 1.07 -7.75 -3.47
C LEU A 155 1.23 -9.06 -4.25
N GLY A 156 0.65 -10.17 -3.76
CA GLY A 156 0.76 -11.50 -4.37
C GLY A 156 2.15 -12.12 -4.23
N LEU A 157 2.89 -11.75 -3.19
CA LEU A 157 4.25 -12.24 -2.94
C LEU A 157 4.26 -13.57 -2.17
N ILE A 158 3.19 -13.83 -1.41
CA ILE A 158 2.99 -15.05 -0.63
C ILE A 158 1.54 -15.52 -0.79
N ALA A 159 1.29 -16.80 -0.52
CA ALA A 159 -0.03 -17.42 -0.56
C ALA A 159 -0.47 -17.89 0.84
N HIS A 160 -1.77 -18.15 0.98
CA HIS A 160 -2.39 -18.65 2.22
C HIS A 160 -1.90 -20.04 2.61
#